data_AF-A0A2S2QX36-F1
#
_entry.id   AF-A0A2S2QX36-F1
#
_cell.length_a   1.000
_cell.length_b   1.000
_cell.length_c   1.000
_cell.angle_alpha   90.00
_cell.angle_beta   90.00
_cell.angle_gamma   90.00
#
_symmetry.space_group_name_H-M   'P 1'
#
loop_
_entity.id
_entity.type
_entity.pdbx_description
1 polymer ?
#
loop_
_entity_poly.entity_id
_entity_poly.type
_entity_poly.pdbx_seq_one_letter_code
_entity_poly.pdbx_strand_id
1 'polypeptide(L)'
;MYVKKSKNNENNCQGSITTDVNIKVIVSKTDHNHNACPVEVEVIKSLSSMKNNAKNNSEPLSIIFSKLVINLYNEAKLLMPAENSVKRSLRRIKNASYPSLVPVNEL
;
A
#
# COMPACT_ATOMS: atom_id res chain seq x y z
N MET A 1 7.99 7.84 4.93
CA MET A 1 6.89 7.14 4.23
C MET A 1 6.94 5.71 4.72
N TYR A 2 5.85 5.12 5.21
CA TYR A 2 5.89 3.71 5.62
C TYR A 2 6.03 2.86 4.36
N VAL A 3 7.25 2.36 4.16
CA VAL A 3 7.61 1.43 3.09
C VAL A 3 8.18 0.23 3.81
N LYS A 4 7.35 -0.81 3.99
CA LYS A 4 7.86 -2.07 4.51
C LYS A 4 8.76 -2.66 3.43
N LYS A 5 9.99 -3.01 3.79
CA LYS A 5 10.96 -3.55 2.85
C LYS A 5 10.52 -4.96 2.45
N SER A 6 10.89 -5.37 1.24
CA SER A 6 10.73 -6.75 0.81
C SER A 6 11.54 -7.66 1.74
N LYS A 7 10.99 -8.84 2.07
CA LYS A 7 11.71 -9.88 2.82
C LYS A 7 12.95 -10.41 2.08
N ASN A 8 13.10 -10.10 0.78
CA ASN A 8 14.36 -10.31 0.07
C ASN A 8 15.53 -9.60 0.78
N ASN A 9 15.36 -8.34 1.17
CA ASN A 9 16.42 -7.56 1.80
C ASN A 9 16.60 -7.83 3.29
N GLU A 10 15.56 -8.32 3.98
CA GLU A 10 15.58 -8.56 5.43
C GLU A 10 15.98 -10.00 5.77
N ASN A 11 15.59 -10.98 4.96
CA ASN A 11 15.75 -12.41 5.24
C ASN A 11 16.57 -13.16 4.17
N ASN A 12 17.25 -12.44 3.26
CA ASN A 12 17.89 -13.01 2.07
C ASN A 12 16.95 -13.97 1.32
N CYS A 13 15.67 -13.59 1.21
CA CYS A 13 14.65 -14.43 0.60
C CYS A 13 14.92 -14.64 -0.88
N GLN A 14 15.10 -15.90 -1.27
CA GLN A 14 15.32 -16.32 -2.67
C GLN A 14 14.03 -16.58 -3.44
N GLY A 15 12.87 -16.40 -2.79
CA GLY A 15 11.56 -16.59 -3.42
C GLY A 15 11.32 -15.57 -4.53
N SER A 16 11.00 -16.07 -5.71
CA SER A 16 10.77 -15.27 -6.91
C SER A 16 9.69 -15.93 -7.77
N ILE A 17 8.95 -15.11 -8.51
CA ILE A 17 7.97 -15.56 -9.49
C ILE A 17 8.23 -14.76 -10.76
N THR A 18 8.36 -15.46 -11.88
CA THR A 18 8.39 -14.87 -13.22
C THR A 18 7.07 -15.19 -13.89
N THR A 19 6.38 -14.17 -14.38
CA THR A 19 5.15 -14.32 -15.16
C THR A 19 5.38 -13.92 -16.62
N ASP A 20 4.42 -14.25 -17.46
CA ASP A 20 4.30 -13.58 -18.76
C ASP A 20 4.02 -12.08 -18.58
N VAL A 21 4.16 -11.30 -19.65
CA VAL A 21 3.98 -9.84 -19.63
C VAL A 21 2.58 -9.44 -19.15
N ASN A 22 1.57 -10.29 -19.38
CA ASN A 22 0.19 -10.02 -18.97
C ASN A 22 -0.15 -10.53 -17.56
N ILE A 23 0.81 -11.15 -16.85
CA ILE A 23 0.63 -11.69 -15.49
C ILE A 23 -0.53 -12.70 -15.41
N LYS A 24 -0.71 -13.49 -16.47
CA LYS A 24 -1.73 -14.55 -16.57
C LYS A 24 -1.15 -15.94 -16.32
N VAL A 25 0.13 -16.14 -16.64
CA VAL A 25 0.79 -17.44 -16.56
C VAL A 25 2.08 -17.29 -15.75
N ILE A 26 2.30 -18.23 -14.83
CA ILE A 26 3.57 -18.37 -14.12
C ILE A 26 4.53 -19.14 -15.03
N VAL A 27 5.61 -18.47 -15.46
CA VAL A 27 6.65 -19.03 -16.32
C VAL A 27 7.68 -19.79 -15.47
N SER A 28 8.04 -19.25 -14.31
CA SER A 28 8.92 -19.92 -13.35
C SER A 28 8.67 -19.42 -11.93
N LYS A 29 9.03 -20.24 -10.94
CA LYS A 29 9.00 -19.87 -9.53
C LYS A 29 10.19 -20.47 -8.78
N THR A 30 10.65 -19.76 -7.77
CA THR A 30 11.57 -20.27 -6.73
C THR A 30 10.88 -20.15 -5.38
N ASP A 31 11.06 -21.16 -4.54
CA ASP A 31 10.38 -21.21 -3.25
C ASP A 31 11.00 -20.24 -2.23
N HIS A 32 10.17 -19.80 -1.28
CA HIS A 32 10.62 -18.95 -0.18
C HIS A 32 11.37 -19.79 0.87
N ASN A 33 12.37 -19.18 1.50
CA ASN A 33 13.08 -19.75 2.66
C ASN A 33 12.47 -19.30 4.00
N HIS A 34 11.26 -18.73 3.99
CA HIS A 34 10.56 -18.26 5.17
C HIS A 34 9.06 -18.48 5.02
N ASN A 35 8.38 -18.55 6.16
CA ASN A 35 6.93 -18.67 6.17
C ASN A 35 6.25 -17.36 5.74
N ALA A 36 5.07 -17.50 5.15
CA ALA A 36 4.18 -16.36 4.93
C ALA A 36 3.67 -15.85 6.28
N CYS A 37 3.45 -14.54 6.39
CA CYS A 37 2.75 -13.94 7.53
C CYS A 37 1.44 -13.33 7.02
N PRO A 38 0.30 -14.04 7.12
CA PRO A 38 -0.97 -13.59 6.58
C PRO A 38 -1.41 -12.22 7.12
N VAL A 39 -1.18 -11.98 8.41
CA VAL A 39 -1.51 -10.73 9.11
C VAL A 39 -0.75 -9.54 8.49
N GLU A 40 0.55 -9.71 8.22
CA GLU A 40 1.34 -8.67 7.55
C GLU A 40 0.87 -8.40 6.12
N VAL A 41 0.53 -9.47 5.38
CA VAL A 41 0.03 -9.36 4.00
C VAL A 41 -1.28 -8.59 3.97
N GLU A 42 -2.17 -8.82 4.93
CA GLU A 42 -3.43 -8.10 5.05
C GLU A 42 -3.22 -6.60 5.30
N VAL A 43 -2.32 -6.24 6.23
CA VAL A 43 -1.96 -4.83 6.48
C VAL A 43 -1.44 -4.16 5.20
N ILE A 44 -0.56 -4.84 4.47
CA ILE A 44 0.00 -4.31 3.21
C ILE A 44 -1.10 -4.12 2.16
N LYS A 45 -2.01 -5.10 1.99
CA LYS A 45 -3.15 -5.01 1.07
C LYS A 45 -4.06 -3.84 1.43
N SER A 46 -4.39 -3.67 2.71
CA SER A 46 -5.24 -2.58 3.19
C SER A 46 -4.59 -1.21 2.98
N LEU A 47 -3.29 -1.06 3.26
CA LEU A 47 -2.55 0.17 2.95
C LEU A 47 -2.53 0.47 1.44
N SER A 48 -2.37 -0.56 0.60
CA SER A 48 -2.43 -0.39 -0.86
C SER A 48 -3.83 0.07 -1.31
N SER A 49 -4.89 -0.51 -0.74
CA SER A 49 -6.27 -0.09 -1.00
C SER A 49 -6.52 1.36 -0.57
N MET A 50 -6.05 1.77 0.62
CA MET A 50 -6.16 3.16 1.09
C MET A 50 -5.49 4.14 0.11
N LYS A 51 -4.31 3.79 -0.40
CA LYS A 51 -3.56 4.63 -1.36
C LYS A 51 -4.31 4.77 -2.69
N ASN A 52 -4.83 3.66 -3.22
CA ASN A 52 -5.64 3.68 -4.44
C ASN A 52 -6.92 4.50 -4.25
N ASN A 53 -7.59 4.36 -3.10
CA ASN A 53 -8.78 5.13 -2.78
C ASN A 53 -8.45 6.64 -2.66
N ALA A 54 -7.37 7.01 -1.96
CA ALA A 54 -6.95 8.40 -1.83
C ALA A 54 -6.51 9.05 -3.16
N LYS A 55 -6.02 8.26 -4.12
CA LYS A 55 -5.66 8.74 -5.46
C LYS A 55 -6.90 9.01 -6.32
N ASN A 56 -7.90 8.14 -6.23
CA ASN A 56 -9.02 8.12 -7.18
C ASN A 56 -10.30 8.77 -6.64
N ASN A 57 -10.39 9.05 -5.34
CA ASN A 57 -11.61 9.57 -4.70
C ASN A 57 -11.38 10.86 -3.92
N SER A 58 -12.44 11.66 -3.79
CA SER A 58 -12.43 12.93 -3.07
C SER A 58 -12.64 12.79 -1.56
N GLU A 59 -12.93 11.58 -1.05
CA GLU A 59 -13.23 11.33 0.36
C GLU A 59 -12.17 11.92 1.32
N PRO A 60 -12.59 12.37 2.51
CA PRO A 60 -11.68 12.73 3.59
C PRO A 60 -10.78 11.55 4.00
N LEU A 61 -9.53 11.85 4.32
CA LEU A 61 -8.53 10.83 4.67
C LEU A 61 -8.88 10.05 5.94
N SER A 62 -9.62 10.65 6.87
CA SER A 62 -10.16 9.97 8.04
C SER A 62 -11.18 8.91 7.66
N ILE A 63 -12.07 9.20 6.71
CA ILE A 63 -13.07 8.24 6.24
C ILE A 63 -12.40 7.06 5.54
N ILE A 64 -11.44 7.34 4.64
CA ILE A 64 -10.68 6.30 3.93
C ILE A 64 -9.95 5.39 4.93
N PHE A 65 -9.31 5.98 5.95
CA PHE A 65 -8.61 5.23 6.99
C PHE A 65 -9.58 4.35 7.80
N SER A 66 -10.62 4.95 8.40
CA SER A 66 -11.53 4.23 9.29
C SER A 66 -12.26 3.09 8.57
N LYS A 67 -12.77 3.33 7.35
CA LYS A 67 -13.47 2.29 6.56
C LYS A 67 -12.62 1.04 6.36
N LEU A 68 -11.34 1.22 6.04
CA LEU A 68 -10.44 0.10 5.75
C LEU A 68 -9.85 -0.53 7.01
N VAL A 69 -9.68 0.22 8.10
CA VAL A 69 -9.20 -0.33 9.38
C VAL A 69 -10.26 -1.14 10.11
N ILE A 70 -11.54 -0.73 10.07
CA ILE A 70 -12.63 -1.46 10.73
C ILE A 70 -12.71 -2.92 10.25
N ASN A 71 -12.47 -3.14 8.96
CA ASN A 71 -12.55 -4.44 8.31
C ASN A 71 -11.34 -5.36 8.54
N LEU A 72 -10.30 -4.89 9.25
CA LEU A 72 -9.12 -5.70 9.56
C LEU A 72 -9.36 -6.63 10.74
N TYR A 73 -8.69 -7.79 10.74
CA TYR A 73 -8.56 -8.60 11.94
C TYR A 73 -7.85 -7.84 13.07
N ASN A 74 -8.16 -8.19 14.32
CA ASN A 74 -7.60 -7.50 15.49
C ASN A 74 -6.06 -7.55 15.51
N GLU A 75 -5.47 -8.67 15.13
CA GLU A 75 -4.02 -8.83 15.01
C GLU A 75 -3.43 -7.90 13.94
N ALA A 76 -4.11 -7.71 12.81
CA ALA A 76 -3.68 -6.81 11.76
C ALA A 76 -3.80 -5.34 12.17
N LYS A 77 -4.82 -4.98 12.96
CA LYS A 77 -4.96 -3.64 13.54
C LYS A 77 -3.77 -3.26 14.42
N LEU A 78 -3.17 -4.22 15.13
CA LEU A 78 -1.96 -4.01 15.94
C LEU A 78 -0.71 -3.73 15.08
N LEU A 79 -0.67 -4.22 13.84
CA LEU A 79 0.47 -4.05 12.92
C LEU A 79 0.35 -2.85 11.97
N MET A 80 -0.87 -2.37 11.69
CA MET A 80 -1.27 -0.99 11.97
C MET A 80 -0.21 0.14 12.10
N PRO A 81 0.41 0.74 11.06
CA PRO A 81 1.18 1.97 11.29
C PRO A 81 0.29 3.07 11.86
N ALA A 82 0.88 3.96 12.68
CA ALA A 82 0.15 5.05 13.31
C ALA A 82 -0.69 5.86 12.32
N GLU A 83 -1.95 6.12 12.67
CA GLU A 83 -2.95 6.77 11.81
C GLU A 83 -2.44 8.07 11.18
N ASN A 84 -1.78 8.92 11.97
CA ASN A 84 -1.22 10.19 11.48
C ASN A 84 -0.14 9.99 10.40
N SER A 85 0.65 8.91 10.49
CA SER A 85 1.64 8.55 9.48
C SER A 85 0.96 8.14 8.18
N VAL A 86 -0.09 7.31 8.28
CA VAL A 86 -0.89 6.86 7.14
C VAL A 86 -1.57 8.05 6.46
N LYS A 87 -2.32 8.88 7.20
CA LYS A 87 -2.98 10.08 6.68
C LYS A 87 -2.01 11.03 5.99
N ARG A 88 -0.81 11.26 6.57
CA ARG A 88 0.22 12.09 5.93
C ARG A 88 0.66 11.52 4.58
N SER A 89 0.80 10.20 4.49
CA SER A 89 1.13 9.52 3.22
C SER A 89 -0.01 9.66 2.19
N LEU A 90 -1.26 9.47 2.61
CA LEU A 90 -2.42 9.58 1.72
C LEU A 90 -2.58 11.00 1.18
N ARG A 91 -2.37 12.02 2.03
CA ARG A 91 -2.40 13.43 1.62
C ARG A 91 -1.40 13.73 0.50
N ARG A 92 -0.17 13.20 0.61
CA ARG A 92 0.85 13.38 -0.43
C ARG A 92 0.41 12.79 -1.77
N ILE A 93 -0.18 11.59 -1.75
CA ILE A 93 -0.68 10.92 -2.96
C ILE A 93 -1.81 11.72 -3.60
N LYS A 94 -2.76 12.20 -2.79
CA LYS A 94 -3.88 13.02 -3.24
C LYS A 94 -3.39 14.33 -3.88
N ASN A 95 -2.44 15.00 -3.22
CA ASN A 95 -1.87 16.26 -3.72
C ASN A 95 -1.00 16.07 -4.96
N ALA A 96 -0.29 14.95 -5.09
CA ALA A 96 0.52 14.64 -6.27
C ALA A 96 -0.32 14.46 -7.55
N SER A 97 -1.63 14.21 -7.40
CA SER A 97 -2.57 14.05 -8.51
C SER A 97 -3.32 15.36 -8.82
N TYR A 98 -3.10 16.42 -8.05
CA TYR A 98 -3.76 17.70 -8.24
C TYR A 98 -3.02 18.49 -9.34
N PRO A 99 -3.73 19.15 -10.28
CA PRO A 99 -3.09 20.01 -11.25
C PRO A 99 -2.27 21.10 -10.53
N SER A 100 -1.12 21.48 -11.10
CA SER A 100 -0.40 22.65 -10.63
C SER A 100 -1.33 23.87 -10.70
N LEU A 101 -1.45 24.60 -9.61
CA LEU A 101 -2.16 25.87 -9.63
C LEU A 101 -1.36 26.82 -10.52
N VAL A 102 -1.86 27.07 -11.73
CA VAL A 102 -1.32 28.10 -12.61
C VAL A 102 -1.65 29.45 -11.95
N PRO A 103 -0.67 30.35 -11.78
CA PRO A 103 -0.93 31.68 -11.23
C PRO A 103 -2.02 32.39 -12.04
N VAL A 104 -2.93 33.08 -11.35
CA VAL A 104 -4.05 33.81 -11.98
C VAL A 104 -3.54 34.85 -12.99
N ASN A 105 -2.29 35.31 -12.87
CA ASN A 105 -1.67 36.25 -13.80
C ASN A 105 -1.22 35.63 -15.13
N GLU A 106 -1.38 34.31 -15.32
CA GLU A 106 -1.05 33.57 -16.54
C GLU A 106 -2.29 33.01 -17.27
N LEU A 107 -3.50 33.41 -16.85
CA LEU A 107 -4.80 33.11 -17.49
C LEU A 107 -5.31 34.32 -18.28
#